data_AF-A0A9D4HVV7-F1
#
_entry.id   AF-A0A9D4HVV7-F1
#
_cell.length_a   1.000
_cell.length_b   1.000
_cell.length_c   1.000
_cell.angle_alpha   90.00
_cell.angle_beta   90.00
_cell.angle_gamma   90.00
#
_symmetry.space_group_name_H-M   'P 1'
#
loop_
_entity.id
_entity.type
_entity.pdbx_description
1 polymer ?
#
loop_
_entity_poly.entity_id
_entity_poly.type
_entity_poly.pdbx_seq_one_letter_code
_entity_poly.pdbx_strand_id
1 'polypeptide(L)'
;MSDSDYVAPINGAGGGAFDGLDFNNLFTIEEVRKCIIQAKSGKAPGHDDIPNELLKNDLALAMLHSRFNRCYVSRTVPSEWSKGIITYYKVVYV
;
A
#
# COMPACT_ATOMS: atom_id res chain seq x y z
N MET A 1 14.84 -13.86 25.03
CA MET A 1 13.74 -14.06 24.07
C MET A 1 12.84 -15.14 24.64
N SER A 2 11.63 -14.77 25.05
CA SER A 2 10.64 -15.68 25.65
C SER A 2 9.40 -15.69 24.76
N ASP A 3 8.89 -16.89 24.46
CA ASP A 3 7.76 -17.28 23.60
C ASP A 3 6.37 -16.63 23.91
N SER A 4 6.32 -15.46 24.57
CA SER A 4 5.08 -14.90 25.13
C SER A 4 4.33 -13.93 24.21
N ASP A 5 4.87 -13.57 23.05
CA ASP A 5 4.26 -12.56 22.16
C ASP A 5 3.58 -13.17 20.92
N TYR A 6 3.47 -14.51 20.82
CA TYR A 6 2.76 -15.15 19.71
C TYR A 6 1.24 -15.17 19.98
N VAL A 7 0.54 -14.14 19.53
CA VAL A 7 -0.93 -14.12 19.46
C VAL A 7 -1.37 -14.80 18.16
N ALA A 8 -2.10 -15.91 18.26
CA ALA A 8 -2.67 -16.58 17.10
C ALA A 8 -3.63 -15.64 16.34
N PRO A 9 -3.70 -15.71 15.00
CA PRO A 9 -4.65 -14.89 14.25
C PRO A 9 -6.08 -15.23 14.69
N ILE A 10 -6.82 -14.20 15.11
CA ILE A 10 -8.25 -14.27 15.40
C ILE A 10 -8.99 -14.57 14.10
N ASN A 11 -9.30 -15.84 13.85
CA ASN A 11 -10.20 -16.27 12.79
C ASN A 11 -11.63 -15.81 13.13
N GLY A 12 -11.92 -14.55 12.83
CA GLY A 12 -13.26 -13.96 12.89
C GLY A 12 -13.95 -14.13 11.54
N ALA A 13 -15.10 -14.80 11.56
CA ALA A 13 -15.99 -14.92 10.41
C ALA A 13 -16.68 -13.57 10.13
N GLY A 14 -16.09 -12.75 9.27
CA GLY A 14 -16.71 -11.53 8.77
C GLY A 14 -16.24 -11.23 7.35
N GLY A 15 -17.19 -11.10 6.42
CA GLY A 15 -16.94 -10.86 4.98
C GLY A 15 -16.42 -9.46 4.65
N GLY A 16 -15.49 -8.92 5.44
CA GLY A 16 -14.78 -7.67 5.19
C GLY A 16 -13.34 -7.94 4.76
N ALA A 17 -12.80 -7.13 3.84
CA ALA A 17 -11.45 -7.32 3.29
C ALA A 17 -10.29 -7.18 4.30
N PHE A 18 -10.59 -6.82 5.55
CA PHE A 18 -9.64 -6.47 6.62
C PHE A 18 -9.99 -7.10 7.98
N ASP A 19 -10.83 -8.13 8.01
CA ASP A 19 -11.19 -8.80 9.26
C ASP A 19 -9.98 -9.61 9.81
N GLY A 20 -9.62 -9.39 11.07
CA GLY A 20 -8.51 -10.08 11.75
C GLY A 20 -7.11 -9.46 11.57
N LEU A 21 -7.00 -8.23 11.08
CA LEU A 21 -5.70 -7.54 10.96
C LEU A 21 -5.21 -7.01 12.32
N ASP A 22 -3.98 -7.36 12.70
CA ASP A 22 -3.29 -6.76 13.84
C ASP A 22 -2.50 -5.53 13.39
N PHE A 23 -2.98 -4.34 13.77
CA PHE A 23 -2.37 -3.06 13.43
C PHE A 23 -1.04 -2.76 14.16
N ASN A 24 -0.68 -3.60 15.14
CA ASN A 24 0.57 -3.43 15.90
C ASN A 24 1.74 -4.22 15.30
N ASN A 25 1.49 -5.02 14.26
CA ASN A 25 2.52 -5.81 13.59
C ASN A 25 3.01 -5.15 12.30
N LEU A 26 4.15 -5.61 11.81
CA LEU A 26 4.67 -5.25 10.49
C LEU A 26 3.75 -5.78 9.39
N PHE A 27 3.70 -5.07 8.26
CA PHE A 27 2.97 -5.50 7.09
C PHE A 27 3.57 -6.79 6.53
N THR A 28 2.72 -7.74 6.17
CA THR A 28 3.04 -8.94 5.42
C THR A 28 3.04 -8.67 3.91
N ILE A 29 3.68 -9.54 3.13
CA ILE A 29 3.70 -9.40 1.67
C ILE A 29 2.29 -9.57 1.09
N GLU A 30 1.51 -10.50 1.65
CA GLU A 30 0.14 -10.81 1.22
C GLU A 30 -0.82 -9.64 1.42
N GLU A 31 -0.71 -8.90 2.52
CA GLU A 31 -1.51 -7.69 2.76
C GLU A 31 -1.20 -6.62 1.71
N VAL A 32 0.09 -6.33 1.49
CA VAL A 32 0.52 -5.34 0.49
C VAL A 32 0.07 -5.78 -0.90
N ARG A 33 0.15 -7.08 -1.21
CA ARG A 33 -0.31 -7.64 -2.49
C ARG A 33 -1.81 -7.45 -2.68
N LYS A 34 -2.63 -7.72 -1.67
CA LYS A 34 -4.09 -7.50 -1.73
C LYS A 34 -4.41 -6.03 -2.01
N CYS A 35 -3.73 -5.10 -1.35
CA CYS A 35 -3.91 -3.66 -1.58
C CYS A 35 -3.51 -3.24 -3.00
N ILE A 36 -2.37 -3.71 -3.51
CA ILE A 36 -1.88 -3.38 -4.85
C ILE A 36 -2.81 -3.94 -5.94
N ILE A 37 -3.34 -5.14 -5.76
CA ILE A 37 -4.30 -5.73 -6.71
C ILE A 37 -5.60 -4.91 -6.77
N GLN A 38 -6.05 -4.39 -5.62
CA GLN A 38 -7.22 -3.51 -5.53
C GLN A 38 -6.98 -2.12 -6.15
N ALA A 39 -5.74 -1.72 -6.42
CA ALA A 39 -5.43 -0.47 -7.08
C ALA A 39 -6.01 -0.45 -8.52
N LYS A 40 -6.84 0.57 -8.79
CA LYS A 40 -7.51 0.75 -10.09
C LYS A 40 -6.49 1.03 -11.17
N SER A 41 -6.60 0.28 -12.26
CA SER A 41 -5.85 0.50 -13.50
C SER A 41 -6.37 1.71 -14.27
N GLY A 42 -5.53 2.30 -15.12
CA GLY A 42 -5.88 3.47 -15.95
C GLY A 42 -6.07 4.77 -15.16
N LYS A 43 -5.52 4.86 -13.94
CA LYS A 43 -5.45 6.11 -13.18
C LYS A 43 -4.23 6.90 -13.60
N ALA A 44 -4.32 8.22 -13.48
CA ALA A 44 -3.18 9.09 -13.72
C ALA A 44 -2.04 8.71 -12.76
N PRO A 45 -0.80 8.54 -13.27
CA PRO A 45 0.35 8.30 -12.41
C PRO A 45 0.63 9.52 -11.52
N GLY A 46 1.43 9.31 -10.47
CA GLY A 46 1.92 10.41 -9.64
C GLY A 46 2.94 11.28 -10.38
N HIS A 47 3.59 12.19 -9.65
CA HIS A 47 4.71 12.99 -10.19
C HIS A 47 5.92 12.13 -10.62
N ASP A 48 5.99 10.89 -10.13
CA ASP A 48 7.00 9.91 -10.49
C ASP A 48 6.75 9.24 -11.85
N ASP A 49 5.62 9.54 -12.51
CA ASP A 49 5.17 8.91 -13.76
C ASP A 49 5.06 7.38 -13.67
N ILE A 50 4.92 6.83 -12.45
CA ILE A 50 4.79 5.39 -12.24
C ILE A 50 3.31 4.99 -12.31
N PRO A 51 2.91 4.15 -13.29
CA PRO A 51 1.54 3.69 -13.40
C PRO A 51 1.23 2.58 -12.38
N ASN A 52 -0.03 2.49 -11.94
CA ASN A 52 -0.50 1.48 -10.99
C ASN A 52 -0.28 0.05 -11.48
N GLU A 53 -0.27 -0.17 -12.79
CA GLU A 53 0.00 -1.45 -13.44
C GLU A 53 1.41 -1.95 -13.14
N LEU A 54 2.40 -1.05 -13.09
CA LEU A 54 3.79 -1.41 -12.79
C LEU A 54 3.93 -1.91 -11.34
N LEU A 55 3.14 -1.35 -10.43
CA LEU A 55 3.15 -1.73 -9.02
C LEU A 55 2.70 -3.18 -8.79
N LYS A 56 1.95 -3.76 -9.75
CA LYS A 56 1.45 -5.14 -9.68
C LYS A 56 2.54 -6.20 -9.96
N ASN A 57 3.76 -5.79 -10.34
CA ASN A 57 4.89 -6.68 -10.52
C ASN A 57 5.46 -7.17 -9.17
N ASP A 58 5.90 -8.43 -9.09
CA ASP A 58 6.45 -9.02 -7.85
C ASP A 58 7.71 -8.28 -7.33
N LEU A 59 8.53 -7.71 -8.20
CA LEU A 59 9.67 -6.87 -7.82
C LEU A 59 9.21 -5.58 -7.14
N ALA A 60 8.19 -4.92 -7.71
CA ALA A 60 7.63 -3.70 -7.15
C ALA A 60 6.96 -3.99 -5.80
N LEU A 61 6.25 -5.11 -5.68
CA LEU A 61 5.67 -5.60 -4.43
C LEU A 61 6.73 -5.77 -3.34
N ALA A 62 7.84 -6.46 -3.63
CA ALA A 62 8.91 -6.67 -2.67
C ALA A 62 9.58 -5.36 -2.23
N MET A 63 9.79 -4.42 -3.18
CA MET A 63 10.33 -3.10 -2.85
C MET A 63 9.36 -2.30 -1.97
N LEU A 64 8.07 -2.27 -2.31
CA LEU A 64 7.05 -1.55 -1.56
C LEU A 64 6.89 -2.12 -0.15
N HIS A 65 6.85 -3.44 0.01
CA HIS A 65 6.78 -4.10 1.31
C HIS A 65 7.92 -3.67 2.24
N SER A 66 9.16 -3.70 1.75
CA SER A 66 10.33 -3.24 2.52
C SER A 66 10.23 -1.75 2.88
N ARG A 67 9.75 -0.91 1.96
CA ARG A 67 9.59 0.53 2.19
C ARG A 67 8.49 0.84 3.21
N PHE A 68 7.34 0.20 3.12
CA PHE A 68 6.24 0.39 4.07
C PHE A 68 6.62 -0.03 5.48
N ASN A 69 7.27 -1.18 5.64
CA ASN A 69 7.77 -1.61 6.94
C ASN A 69 8.83 -0.66 7.50
N ARG A 70 9.73 -0.13 6.66
CA ARG A 70 10.68 0.89 7.09
C ARG A 70 9.99 2.19 7.52
N CYS A 71 8.96 2.65 6.81
CA CYS A 71 8.18 3.83 7.19
C CYS A 71 7.45 3.61 8.53
N TYR A 72 6.89 2.42 8.74
CA TYR A 72 6.21 2.04 9.98
C TYR A 72 7.17 2.04 11.18
N VAL A 73 8.32 1.34 11.07
CA VAL A 73 9.32 1.27 12.15
C VAL A 73 9.92 2.63 12.46
N SER A 74 10.26 3.41 11.44
CA SER A 74 10.84 4.75 11.61
C SER A 74 9.82 5.80 12.06
N ARG A 75 8.51 5.47 12.02
CA ARG A 75 7.40 6.43 12.22
C ARG A 75 7.52 7.67 11.34
N THR A 76 8.11 7.52 10.16
CA THR A 76 8.28 8.61 9.18
C THR A 76 7.65 8.22 7.86
N VAL A 77 6.96 9.18 7.24
CA VAL A 77 6.43 9.05 5.90
C VAL A 77 7.24 9.95 4.95
N PRO A 78 7.48 9.53 3.70
CA PRO A 78 8.17 10.37 2.73
C PRO A 78 7.44 11.70 2.52
N SER A 79 8.16 12.82 2.53
CA SER A 79 7.57 14.16 2.27
C SER A 79 6.92 14.26 0.90
N GLU A 80 7.32 13.42 -0.05
CA GLU A 80 6.75 13.40 -1.39
C GLU A 80 5.32 12.88 -1.43
N TRP A 81 4.89 12.07 -0.45
CA TRP A 81 3.53 11.53 -0.40
C TRP A 81 2.47 12.59 -0.08
N SER A 82 2.87 13.74 0.47
CA SER A 82 1.96 14.88 0.68
C SER A 82 1.86 15.81 -0.54
N LYS A 83 2.65 15.57 -1.59
CA LYS A 83 2.61 16.35 -2.83
C LYS A 83 1.69 15.67 -3.84
N GLY A 84 0.75 16.44 -4.39
CA GLY A 84 -0.14 16.00 -5.47
C GLY A 84 -0.12 16.98 -6.64
N ILE A 85 -0.17 16.45 -7.87
CA ILE A 85 -0.31 17.26 -9.08
C ILE A 85 -1.78 17.30 -9.47
N ILE A 86 -2.32 18.51 -9.66
CA ILE A 86 -3.67 18.72 -10.20
C ILE A 86 -3.52 19.23 -11.63
N THR A 87 -3.79 18.37 -12.61
CA THR A 87 -3.76 18.74 -14.04
C THR A 87 -5.15 19.17 -14.49
N TYR A 88 -5.31 20.43 -14.89
CA TYR A 88 -6.55 20.94 -15.49
C TYR A 88 -6.44 20.89 -17.02
N TYR A 89 -7.32 20.15 -17.69
CA TYR A 89 -7.46 20.23 -19.14
C TYR A 89 -8.41 21.38 -19.49
N LYS A 90 -7.95 22.34 -20.30
CA LYS A 90 -8.81 23.36 -20.89
C LYS A 90 -9.49 22.75 -22.12
N VAL A 91 -10.80 22.48 -22.03
CA VAL A 91 -11.61 22.11 -23.20
C VAL A 91 -11.73 23.36 -24.08
N VAL A 92 -11.01 23.37 -25.21
CA VAL A 92 -11.18 24.37 -26.25
C VAL A 92 -12.33 23.88 -27.14
N TYR A 93 -13.50 24.51 -27.01
CA TYR A 93 -14.56 24.36 -28.00
C TYR A 93 -14.17 25.18 -29.23
N VAL A 94 -14.06 24.52 -30.38
CA VAL A 94 -13.93 25.14 -31.71
C VAL A 94 -15.32 25.30 -32.31
#